data_AF-A0A662PNN1-F1
#
_entry.id   AF-A0A662PNN1-F1
#
_cell.length_a   1.000
_cell.length_b   1.000
_cell.length_c   1.000
_cell.angle_alpha   90.00
_cell.angle_beta   90.00
_cell.angle_gamma   90.00
#
_symmetry.space_group_name_H-M   'P 1'
#
loop_
_entity.id
_entity.type
_entity.pdbx_description
1 polymer ?
#
loop_
_entity_poly.entity_id
_entity_poly.type
_entity_poly.pdbx_seq_one_letter_code
_entity_poly.pdbx_strand_id
1 'polypeptide(L)'
;MSFEIQELPDIVRVIVLLSFRKEDRLTKSLLKKRVEEYLADGASIRMDDLNEALEEMVSEGLLIKQDDNFKLTRRGIRLGKEWKNLLIKRESVLEVVAGLTDGSITGLVVILSAFLAGLHMDMALFAAILSLAAVSITNFSSFMLGGKTE
;
A
#
# COMPACT_ATOMS: atom_id res chain seq x y z
N MET A 1 -2.42 -8.65 -12.52
CA MET A 1 -2.13 -7.52 -11.62
C MET A 1 -1.25 -6.56 -12.39
N SER A 2 -1.53 -5.27 -12.39
CA SER A 2 -0.56 -4.25 -12.81
C SER A 2 -0.85 -2.96 -12.05
N PHE A 3 -0.38 -2.95 -10.82
CA PHE A 3 -0.10 -1.77 -10.04
C PHE A 3 1.22 -2.12 -9.36
N GLU A 4 2.32 -1.68 -9.95
CA GLU A 4 3.63 -1.83 -9.31
C GLU A 4 3.73 -0.67 -8.32
N ILE A 5 3.85 -0.98 -7.03
CA ILE A 5 4.12 0.04 -6.01
C ILE A 5 5.61 0.32 -6.09
N GLN A 6 5.99 1.41 -6.74
CA GLN A 6 7.39 1.82 -6.88
C GLN A 6 7.65 3.17 -6.18
N GLU A 7 6.66 4.06 -6.13
CA GLU A 7 6.85 5.44 -5.65
C GLU A 7 5.75 5.90 -4.66
N LEU A 8 6.02 7.02 -3.97
CA LEU A 8 5.10 7.68 -3.02
C LEU A 8 3.64 7.80 -3.54
N PRO A 9 3.39 8.17 -4.81
CA PRO A 9 2.03 8.27 -5.35
C PRO A 9 1.24 6.95 -5.29
N ASP A 10 1.90 5.81 -5.48
CA ASP A 10 1.23 4.50 -5.43
C ASP A 10 0.67 4.19 -4.04
N ILE A 11 1.42 4.57 -3.00
CA ILE A 11 1.00 4.43 -1.61
C ILE A 11 -0.21 5.34 -1.34
N VAL A 12 -0.18 6.59 -1.82
CA VAL A 12 -1.32 7.52 -1.71
C VAL A 12 -2.55 6.93 -2.37
N ARG A 13 -2.42 6.33 -3.57
CA ARG A 13 -3.54 5.70 -4.29
C ARG A 13 -4.15 4.53 -3.52
N VAL A 14 -3.32 3.69 -2.87
CA VAL A 14 -3.80 2.61 -1.98
C VAL A 14 -4.56 3.19 -0.79
N ILE A 15 -4.01 4.20 -0.10
CA ILE A 15 -4.67 4.81 1.05
C ILE A 15 -5.99 5.50 0.64
N VAL A 16 -6.02 6.14 -0.53
CA VAL A 16 -7.25 6.71 -1.12
C VAL A 16 -8.30 5.61 -1.30
N LEU A 17 -7.96 4.46 -1.89
CA LEU A 17 -8.90 3.33 -2.05
C LEU A 17 -9.47 2.86 -0.70
N LEU A 18 -8.63 2.80 0.34
CA LEU A 18 -9.03 2.39 1.69
C LEU A 18 -9.86 3.45 2.42
N SER A 19 -9.71 4.72 2.05
CA SER A 19 -10.40 5.87 2.65
C SER A 19 -11.88 5.95 2.27
N PHE A 20 -12.30 5.29 1.18
CA PHE A 20 -13.70 5.24 0.75
C PHE A 20 -14.46 4.10 1.41
N ARG A 21 -15.68 4.38 1.88
CA ARG A 21 -16.71 3.36 2.14
C ARG A 21 -17.52 3.12 0.87
N LYS A 22 -18.20 1.97 0.78
CA LYS A 22 -18.86 1.45 -0.44
C LYS A 22 -19.77 2.45 -1.19
N GLU A 23 -20.35 3.40 -0.48
CA GLU A 23 -21.30 4.38 -1.04
C GLU A 23 -20.83 5.83 -0.87
N ASP A 24 -19.59 6.04 -0.41
CA ASP A 24 -19.09 7.37 -0.12
C ASP A 24 -18.96 8.19 -1.41
N ARG A 25 -19.31 9.47 -1.26
CA ARG A 25 -18.90 10.56 -2.15
C ARG A 25 -18.07 11.50 -1.30
N LEU A 26 -16.82 11.70 -1.67
CA LEU A 26 -15.88 12.49 -0.88
C LEU A 26 -15.38 13.66 -1.72
N THR A 27 -15.37 14.84 -1.12
CA THR A 27 -14.66 15.99 -1.67
C THR A 27 -13.16 15.78 -1.56
N LYS A 28 -12.40 16.49 -2.39
CA LYS A 28 -10.93 16.44 -2.34
C LYS A 28 -10.37 16.80 -0.95
N SER A 29 -10.94 17.81 -0.30
CA SER A 29 -10.52 18.24 1.04
C SER A 29 -10.76 17.17 2.11
N LEU A 30 -11.89 16.45 2.04
CA LEU A 30 -12.20 15.38 2.96
C LEU A 30 -11.34 14.14 2.71
N LEU A 31 -11.03 13.84 1.44
CA LEU A 31 -10.08 12.78 1.08
C LEU A 31 -8.70 13.06 1.64
N LYS A 32 -8.18 14.28 1.46
CA LYS A 32 -6.90 14.69 2.02
C LYS A 32 -6.85 14.42 3.53
N LYS A 33 -7.87 14.89 4.26
CA LYS A 33 -7.97 14.68 5.70
C LYS A 33 -7.97 13.19 6.08
N ARG A 34 -8.77 12.37 5.38
CA ARG A 34 -8.81 10.92 5.65
C ARG A 34 -7.50 10.22 5.33
N VAL A 35 -6.83 10.60 4.26
CA VAL A 35 -5.52 10.03 3.91
C VAL A 35 -4.48 10.41 4.97
N GLU A 36 -4.51 11.66 5.45
CA GLU A 36 -3.63 12.13 6.52
C GLU A 36 -3.91 11.45 7.88
N GLU A 37 -5.14 10.99 8.15
CA GLU A 37 -5.45 10.17 9.33
C GLU A 37 -4.72 8.82 9.36
N TYR A 38 -4.23 8.34 8.21
CA TYR A 38 -3.41 7.13 8.14
C TYR A 38 -1.91 7.41 8.35
N LEU A 39 -1.46 8.66 8.29
CA LEU A 39 -0.06 9.02 8.46
C LEU A 39 0.25 9.29 9.94
N ALA A 40 1.51 9.07 10.34
CA ALA A 40 1.98 9.43 11.68
C ALA A 40 1.81 10.93 11.98
N ASP A 41 1.62 11.26 13.25
CA ASP A 41 1.39 12.63 13.72
C ASP A 41 2.42 13.61 13.16
N GLY A 42 1.93 14.57 12.36
CA GLY A 42 2.73 15.64 11.76
C GLY A 42 3.09 15.45 10.29
N ALA A 43 2.85 14.27 9.70
CA ALA A 43 3.02 14.06 8.27
C ALA A 43 1.79 14.55 7.48
N SER A 44 2.02 15.38 6.47
CA SER A 44 0.97 15.91 5.60
C SER A 44 1.33 15.68 4.14
N ILE A 45 0.35 15.39 3.31
CA ILE A 45 0.56 15.21 1.86
C ILE A 45 0.32 16.54 1.16
N ARG A 46 1.16 16.86 0.17
CA ARG A 46 0.91 18.05 -0.65
C ARG A 46 -0.38 17.84 -1.44
N MET A 47 -1.13 18.92 -1.62
CA MET A 47 -2.36 18.85 -2.40
C MET A 47 -2.08 18.47 -3.86
N ASP A 48 -0.92 18.86 -4.40
CA ASP A 48 -0.52 18.52 -5.77
C ASP A 48 -0.34 17.00 -5.95
N ASP A 49 0.37 16.34 -5.03
CA ASP A 49 0.59 14.89 -5.07
C ASP A 49 -0.74 14.12 -4.97
N LEU A 50 -1.66 14.59 -4.11
CA LEU A 50 -3.01 14.02 -4.03
C LEU A 50 -3.80 14.25 -5.32
N ASN A 51 -3.64 15.42 -5.96
CA ASN A 51 -4.33 15.72 -7.21
C ASN A 51 -3.89 14.78 -8.32
N GLU A 52 -2.58 14.62 -8.47
CA GLU A 52 -1.99 13.73 -9.47
C GLU A 52 -2.50 12.29 -9.28
N ALA A 53 -2.42 11.76 -8.06
CA ALA A 53 -2.96 10.45 -7.73
C ALA A 53 -4.46 10.30 -8.07
N LEU A 54 -5.28 11.31 -7.76
CA LEU A 54 -6.71 11.27 -8.06
C LEU A 54 -7.00 11.31 -9.57
N GLU A 55 -6.29 12.13 -10.34
CA GLU A 55 -6.45 12.21 -11.79
C GLU A 55 -6.00 10.92 -12.47
N GLU A 56 -4.90 10.31 -12.02
CA GLU A 56 -4.46 8.98 -12.49
C GLU A 56 -5.53 7.91 -12.21
N MET A 57 -6.04 7.86 -10.98
CA MET A 57 -7.09 6.91 -10.60
C MET A 57 -8.40 7.12 -11.37
N VAL A 58 -8.71 8.35 -11.78
CA VAL A 58 -9.82 8.64 -12.70
C VAL A 58 -9.51 8.10 -14.10
N SER A 59 -8.30 8.35 -14.61
CA SER A 59 -7.88 7.92 -15.95
C SER A 59 -7.89 6.39 -16.11
N GLU A 60 -7.60 5.66 -15.04
CA GLU A 60 -7.63 4.19 -15.00
C GLU A 60 -9.03 3.61 -14.72
N GLY A 61 -10.03 4.46 -14.49
CA GLY A 61 -11.40 4.05 -14.20
C GLY A 61 -11.56 3.42 -12.81
N LEU A 62 -10.74 3.80 -11.84
CA LEU A 62 -10.92 3.44 -10.43
C LEU A 62 -11.85 4.41 -9.70
N LEU A 63 -11.84 5.68 -10.11
CA LEU A 63 -12.69 6.75 -9.60
C LEU A 63 -13.57 7.35 -10.69
N ILE A 64 -14.71 7.87 -10.27
CA ILE A 64 -15.56 8.77 -11.04
C ILE A 64 -15.47 10.13 -10.36
N LYS A 65 -15.09 11.15 -11.14
CA LYS A 65 -15.12 12.55 -10.73
C LYS A 65 -16.43 13.17 -11.19
N GLN A 66 -17.22 13.68 -10.25
CA GLN A 66 -18.46 14.43 -10.52
C GLN A 66 -18.37 15.75 -9.73
N ASP A 67 -18.32 16.86 -10.45
CA ASP A 67 -18.07 18.18 -9.88
C ASP A 67 -16.76 18.19 -9.05
N ASP A 68 -16.86 18.46 -7.74
CA ASP A 68 -15.75 18.43 -6.79
C ASP A 68 -15.73 17.15 -5.92
N ASN A 69 -16.53 16.15 -6.28
CA ASN A 69 -16.64 14.89 -5.56
C ASN A 69 -16.07 13.71 -6.34
N PHE A 70 -15.51 12.77 -5.59
CA PHE A 70 -15.01 11.50 -6.09
C PHE A 70 -15.85 10.36 -5.54
N LYS A 71 -16.04 9.33 -6.37
CA LYS A 71 -16.70 8.08 -6.00
C LYS A 71 -15.94 6.90 -6.61
N LEU A 72 -15.83 5.80 -5.87
CA LEU A 72 -15.26 4.57 -6.43
C LEU A 72 -16.15 3.98 -7.54
N THR A 73 -15.52 3.51 -8.61
CA THR A 73 -16.16 2.62 -9.58
C THR A 73 -16.30 1.20 -8.99
N ARG A 74 -17.00 0.31 -9.71
CA ARG A 74 -17.00 -1.13 -9.35
C ARG A 74 -15.57 -1.71 -9.32
N ARG A 75 -14.70 -1.26 -10.23
CA ARG A 75 -13.29 -1.67 -10.29
C ARG A 75 -12.54 -1.16 -9.05
N GLY A 76 -12.69 0.12 -8.70
CA GLY A 76 -12.12 0.71 -7.49
C GLY A 76 -12.56 0.01 -6.21
N ILE A 77 -13.86 -0.32 -6.08
CA ILE A 77 -14.39 -1.07 -4.93
C ILE A 77 -13.76 -2.46 -4.82
N ARG A 78 -13.64 -3.18 -5.94
CA ARG A 78 -13.02 -4.51 -5.97
C ARG A 78 -11.56 -4.43 -5.53
N LEU A 79 -10.80 -3.51 -6.12
CA LEU A 79 -9.38 -3.34 -5.83
C LEU A 79 -9.16 -2.87 -4.38
N GLY A 80 -9.96 -1.94 -3.88
CA GLY A 80 -9.92 -1.52 -2.48
C GLY A 80 -10.24 -2.66 -1.51
N LYS A 81 -11.13 -3.60 -1.89
CA LYS A 81 -11.39 -4.80 -1.10
C LYS A 81 -10.21 -5.77 -1.11
N GLU A 82 -9.55 -5.94 -2.26
CA GLU A 82 -8.33 -6.75 -2.39
C GLU A 82 -7.22 -6.19 -1.49
N TRP A 83 -6.95 -4.89 -1.55
CA TRP A 83 -6.00 -4.20 -0.66
C TRP A 83 -6.38 -4.30 0.82
N LYS A 84 -7.66 -4.09 1.15
CA LYS A 84 -8.15 -4.23 2.52
C LYS A 84 -7.96 -5.64 3.07
N ASN A 85 -8.20 -6.65 2.24
CA ASN A 85 -7.96 -8.03 2.66
C ASN A 85 -6.47 -8.26 2.90
N LEU A 86 -5.59 -7.87 1.97
CA LEU A 86 -4.14 -7.98 2.11
C LEU A 86 -3.61 -7.32 3.39
N LEU A 87 -4.07 -6.10 3.69
CA LEU A 87 -3.46 -5.28 4.75
C LEU A 87 -4.14 -5.38 6.13
N ILE A 88 -5.44 -5.72 6.19
CA ILE A 88 -6.24 -5.53 7.42
C ILE A 88 -6.84 -6.83 7.97
N LYS A 89 -7.00 -7.89 7.17
CA LYS A 89 -7.60 -9.14 7.67
C LYS A 89 -6.62 -9.86 8.59
N ARG A 90 -7.08 -10.33 9.77
CA ARG A 90 -6.24 -11.12 10.72
C ARG A 90 -5.60 -12.35 10.08
N GLU A 91 -6.34 -13.05 9.22
CA GLU A 91 -5.85 -14.21 8.46
C GLU A 91 -4.75 -13.78 7.47
N SER A 92 -4.87 -12.61 6.85
CA SER A 92 -3.89 -12.06 5.92
C SER A 92 -2.68 -11.46 6.64
N VAL A 93 -2.83 -10.92 7.85
CA VAL A 93 -1.69 -10.60 8.72
C VAL A 93 -0.94 -11.88 9.08
N LEU A 94 -1.65 -12.97 9.40
CA LEU A 94 -1.04 -14.28 9.63
C LEU A 94 -0.44 -14.89 8.36
N GLU A 95 -1.01 -14.65 7.18
CA GLU A 95 -0.53 -15.10 5.88
C GLU A 95 0.62 -14.24 5.34
N VAL A 96 0.72 -12.97 5.74
CA VAL A 96 1.88 -12.08 5.55
C VAL A 96 2.99 -12.44 6.53
N VAL A 97 2.65 -12.80 7.77
CA VAL A 97 3.60 -13.31 8.77
C VAL A 97 4.04 -14.74 8.44
N ALA A 98 3.20 -15.56 7.79
CA ALA A 98 3.56 -16.90 7.29
C ALA A 98 4.25 -16.84 5.92
N GLY A 99 3.81 -15.92 5.06
CA GLY A 99 4.40 -15.49 3.79
C GLY A 99 5.57 -14.53 3.94
N LEU A 100 6.08 -14.34 5.17
CA LEU A 100 7.40 -13.80 5.50
C LEU A 100 8.54 -14.65 4.87
N THR A 101 8.17 -15.75 4.21
CA THR A 101 8.98 -16.59 3.31
C THR A 101 9.07 -16.05 1.87
N ASP A 102 8.24 -15.10 1.43
CA ASP A 102 8.34 -14.46 0.13
C ASP A 102 8.83 -13.00 0.28
N GLY A 103 10.05 -12.73 -0.20
CA GLY A 103 10.81 -11.50 0.09
C GLY A 103 10.16 -10.22 -0.43
N SER A 104 9.31 -10.35 -1.46
CA SER A 104 8.64 -9.23 -2.11
C SER A 104 7.57 -8.59 -1.22
N ILE A 105 6.80 -9.40 -0.50
CA ILE A 105 5.71 -8.94 0.37
C ILE A 105 6.29 -8.33 1.66
N THR A 106 7.36 -8.91 2.19
CA THR A 106 8.05 -8.39 3.36
C THR A 106 8.63 -7.00 3.10
N GLY A 107 9.27 -6.78 1.95
CA GLY A 107 9.75 -5.46 1.55
C GLY A 107 8.64 -4.42 1.45
N LEU A 108 7.50 -4.78 0.84
CA LEU A 108 6.34 -3.90 0.71
C LEU A 108 5.77 -3.47 2.06
N VAL A 109 5.61 -4.41 3.00
CA VAL A 109 5.09 -4.14 4.35
C VAL A 109 6.02 -3.22 5.13
N VAL A 110 7.34 -3.40 4.98
CA VAL A 110 8.35 -2.56 5.64
C VAL A 110 8.35 -1.15 5.06
N ILE A 111 8.27 -1.00 3.74
CA ILE A 111 8.17 0.31 3.08
C ILE A 111 6.88 1.03 3.52
N LEU A 112 5.74 0.34 3.51
CA LEU A 112 4.47 0.91 3.96
C LEU A 112 4.51 1.29 5.44
N SER A 113 5.08 0.44 6.30
CA SER A 113 5.19 0.72 7.73
C SER A 113 6.12 1.90 8.01
N ALA A 114 7.25 1.99 7.31
CA ALA A 114 8.19 3.10 7.42
C ALA A 114 7.57 4.42 6.92
N PHE A 115 6.80 4.35 5.82
CA PHE A 115 6.07 5.48 5.29
C PHE A 115 4.98 5.99 6.25
N LEU A 116 4.14 5.07 6.76
CA LEU A 116 3.11 5.41 7.75
C LEU A 116 3.72 5.95 9.05
N ALA A 117 4.90 5.47 9.45
CA ALA A 117 5.63 5.95 10.62
C ALA A 117 6.43 7.25 10.38
N GLY A 118 6.43 7.81 9.16
CA GLY A 118 7.16 9.03 8.83
C GLY A 118 8.69 8.90 8.94
N LEU A 119 9.25 7.69 8.78
CA LEU A 119 10.70 7.51 8.80
C LEU A 119 11.35 8.19 7.59
N HIS A 120 12.48 8.85 7.81
CA HIS A 120 13.32 9.39 6.75
C HIS A 120 13.64 8.31 5.69
N MET A 121 13.57 8.70 4.42
CA MET A 121 13.65 7.82 3.24
C MET A 121 14.88 6.89 3.28
N ASP A 122 16.01 7.36 3.84
CA ASP A 122 17.24 6.58 4.01
C ASP A 122 17.09 5.40 4.97
N MET A 123 16.31 5.56 6.06
CA MET A 123 16.02 4.47 6.99
C MET A 123 14.99 3.49 6.41
N ALA A 124 14.02 3.99 5.64
CA ALA A 124 13.05 3.13 4.94
C ALA A 124 13.75 2.26 3.89
N LEU A 125 14.67 2.84 3.11
CA LEU A 125 15.50 2.13 2.15
C LEU A 125 16.41 1.10 2.83
N PHE A 126 17.07 1.48 3.93
CA PHE A 126 17.90 0.57 4.71
C PHE A 126 17.07 -0.60 5.25
N ALA A 127 15.89 -0.35 5.81
CA ALA A 127 15.00 -1.39 6.32
C ALA A 127 14.50 -2.31 5.19
N ALA A 128 14.12 -1.75 4.04
CA ALA A 128 13.71 -2.54 2.87
C ALA A 128 14.84 -3.45 2.36
N ILE A 129 16.07 -2.92 2.25
CA ILE A 129 17.25 -3.70 1.85
C ILE A 129 17.56 -4.79 2.88
N LEU A 130 17.52 -4.45 4.17
CA LEU A 130 17.79 -5.41 5.26
C LEU A 130 16.76 -6.54 5.28
N SER A 131 15.48 -6.22 5.07
CA SER A 131 14.40 -7.19 4.98
C SER A 131 14.50 -8.05 3.73
N LEU A 132 14.82 -7.47 2.58
CA LEU A 132 15.07 -8.22 1.34
C LEU A 132 16.28 -9.17 1.50
N ALA A 133 17.34 -8.71 2.14
CA ALA A 133 18.53 -9.51 2.44
C ALA A 133 18.20 -10.64 3.42
N ALA A 134 17.47 -10.36 4.50
CA ALA A 134 17.06 -11.37 5.48
C ALA A 134 16.21 -12.47 4.84
N VAL A 135 15.23 -12.12 4.01
CA VAL A 135 14.39 -13.11 3.31
C VAL A 135 15.19 -13.87 2.25
N SER A 136 16.10 -13.21 1.54
CA SER A 136 17.01 -13.89 0.59
C SER A 136 17.90 -14.90 1.29
N ILE A 137 18.41 -14.57 2.49
CA ILE A 137 19.23 -15.47 3.31
C ILE A 137 18.40 -16.66 3.81
N THR A 138 17.17 -16.45 4.27
CA THR A 138 16.31 -17.57 4.73
C THR A 138 15.89 -18.47 3.57
N ASN A 139 15.56 -17.92 2.40
CA ASN A 139 15.25 -18.73 1.21
C ASN A 139 16.47 -19.48 0.66
N PHE A 140 17.64 -18.86 0.67
CA PHE A 140 18.89 -19.54 0.32
C PHE A 140 19.24 -20.64 1.33
N SER A 141 19.02 -20.41 2.62
CA SER A 141 19.21 -21.40 3.68
C SER A 141 18.23 -22.57 3.54
N SER A 142 16.95 -22.31 3.25
CA SER A 142 15.94 -23.34 2.95
C SER A 142 16.27 -24.12 1.69
N PHE A 143 16.84 -23.49 0.65
CA PHE A 143 17.34 -24.17 -0.54
C PHE A 143 18.55 -25.08 -0.23
N MET A 144 19.50 -24.61 0.57
CA MET A 144 20.68 -25.37 0.99
C MET A 144 20.34 -26.54 1.94
N LEU A 145 19.34 -26.37 2.81
CA LEU A 145 18.86 -27.40 3.74
C LEU A 145 17.85 -28.36 3.11
N GLY A 146 17.14 -27.91 2.06
CA GLY A 146 16.12 -28.68 1.33
C GLY A 146 16.66 -29.60 0.22
N GLY A 147 17.98 -29.65 0.00
CA GLY A 147 18.62 -30.62 -0.91
C GLY A 147 18.67 -32.06 -0.40
N LYS A 148 18.12 -32.33 0.80
CA LYS A 148 17.89 -33.67 1.32
C LYS A 148 16.52 -33.74 2.00
N THR A 149 15.47 -33.90 1.20
CA THR A 149 14.36 -34.85 1.45
C THR A 149 13.46 -34.85 0.22
N GLU A 150 13.03 -36.06 -0.13
CA GLU A 150 12.20 -36.49 -1.27
C GLU A 150 10.99 -35.61 -1.62
#